data_AF-A0A1C7LW14-F1
#
_entry.id   AF-A0A1C7LW14-F1
#
_cell.length_a   1.000
_cell.length_b   1.000
_cell.length_c   1.000
_cell.angle_alpha   90.00
_cell.angle_beta   90.00
_cell.angle_gamma   90.00
#
_symmetry.space_group_name_H-M   'P 1'
#
loop_
_entity.id
_entity.type
_entity.pdbx_description
1 polymer ?
#
loop_
_entity_poly.entity_id
_entity_poly.type
_entity_poly.pdbx_seq_one_letter_code
_entity_poly.pdbx_strand_id
1 'polypeptide(L)'
;MATRKIADHTLYHLSPKGFWKKFRDAVVVDPDISSGLPIAGINRFPPPGSRPERYCTPATKASDPAQNPYWKRDVRRAYPQLSVVTQAELSSLLVEHAEAETLFAPVEGLEEHGQTAVSEEVKKPIDLTAAIATIGAARQAYSESKLPPTIPIPYKRWRPERAADAPHDPDSYFPMLMFK
;
A
#
# COMPACT_ATOMS: atom_id res chain seq x y z
N MET A 1 -14.29 22.40 -12.24
CA MET A 1 -15.17 21.86 -13.31
C MET A 1 -14.75 20.42 -13.58
N ALA A 2 -15.31 19.45 -12.85
CA ALA A 2 -15.08 18.04 -13.16
C ALA A 2 -15.75 17.75 -14.52
N THR A 3 -14.96 17.40 -15.53
CA THR A 3 -15.51 16.95 -16.81
C THR A 3 -16.33 15.70 -16.55
N ARG A 4 -17.64 15.76 -16.79
CA ARG A 4 -18.50 14.58 -16.86
C ARG A 4 -17.94 13.68 -17.98
N LYS A 5 -17.04 12.76 -17.64
CA LYS A 5 -16.65 11.65 -18.51
C LYS A 5 -17.78 10.62 -18.48
N ILE A 6 -18.95 11.01 -18.97
CA ILE A 6 -19.99 10.05 -19.30
C ILE A 6 -19.51 9.42 -20.60
N ALA A 7 -19.30 8.11 -20.60
CA ALA A 7 -19.13 7.38 -21.84
C ALA A 7 -20.44 7.55 -22.62
N ASP A 8 -20.43 8.41 -23.65
CA ASP A 8 -21.57 8.56 -24.54
C ASP A 8 -21.77 7.21 -25.23
N HIS A 9 -22.78 6.48 -24.76
CA HIS A 9 -23.07 5.12 -25.17
C HIS A 9 -23.53 5.05 -26.62
N THR A 10 -23.76 6.20 -27.29
CA THR A 10 -24.14 6.27 -28.71
C THR A 10 -22.97 6.55 -29.66
N LEU A 11 -21.85 7.08 -29.16
CA LEU A 11 -20.79 7.69 -29.99
C LEU A 11 -20.08 6.71 -30.94
N TYR A 12 -19.86 5.47 -30.51
CA TYR A 12 -19.11 4.46 -31.28
C TYR A 12 -19.99 3.32 -31.83
N HIS A 13 -21.30 3.55 -31.88
CA HIS A 13 -22.26 2.56 -32.36
C HIS A 13 -22.94 2.98 -33.67
N LEU A 14 -23.32 1.99 -34.47
CA LEU A 14 -24.05 2.21 -35.71
C LEU A 14 -25.45 2.75 -35.37
N SER A 15 -25.74 3.97 -35.82
CA SER A 15 -27.05 4.61 -35.66
C SER A 15 -27.73 4.80 -37.02
N PRO A 16 -29.07 4.67 -37.09
CA PRO A 16 -29.82 5.00 -38.29
C PRO A 16 -29.69 6.50 -38.60
N LYS A 17 -29.81 6.85 -39.88
CA LYS A 17 -29.73 8.24 -40.37
C LYS A 17 -30.99 8.60 -41.16
N GLY A 18 -31.27 9.90 -41.27
CA GLY A 18 -32.40 10.42 -42.05
C GLY A 18 -33.76 10.03 -41.47
N PHE A 19 -34.67 9.58 -42.32
CA PHE A 19 -36.04 9.21 -41.94
C PHE A 19 -36.08 8.14 -40.84
N TRP A 20 -35.28 7.07 -40.98
CA TRP A 20 -35.26 5.95 -40.03
C TRP A 20 -34.80 6.34 -38.63
N LYS A 21 -34.01 7.41 -38.49
CA LYS A 21 -33.65 7.96 -37.17
C LYS A 21 -34.87 8.57 -36.49
N LYS A 22 -35.61 9.43 -37.20
CA LYS A 22 -36.82 10.07 -36.66
C LYS A 22 -37.89 9.04 -36.29
N PHE A 23 -38.04 7.99 -37.09
CA PHE A 23 -38.95 6.90 -36.78
C PHE A 23 -38.53 6.14 -35.50
N ARG A 24 -37.25 5.77 -35.39
CA ARG A 24 -36.71 5.11 -34.20
C ARG A 24 -36.94 5.97 -32.95
N ASP A 25 -36.57 7.24 -33.01
CA ASP A 25 -36.63 8.14 -31.86
C ASP A 25 -38.07 8.38 -31.39
N ALA A 26 -39.08 8.13 -32.24
CA ALA A 26 -40.50 8.22 -31.88
C ALA A 26 -41.09 6.90 -31.34
N VAL A 27 -40.49 5.74 -31.65
CA VAL A 27 -41.07 4.41 -31.35
C VAL A 27 -40.33 3.69 -30.22
N VAL A 28 -39.05 3.98 -30.00
CA VAL A 28 -38.24 3.33 -28.96
C VAL A 28 -38.55 3.93 -27.58
N VAL A 29 -38.53 3.08 -26.54
CA VAL A 29 -38.81 3.45 -25.14
C VAL A 29 -37.84 4.52 -24.63
N ASP A 30 -36.55 4.37 -24.95
CA ASP A 30 -35.51 5.35 -24.63
C ASP A 30 -34.70 5.65 -25.90
N PRO A 31 -34.86 6.84 -26.51
CA PRO A 31 -34.17 7.22 -27.73
C PRO A 31 -32.66 7.37 -27.53
N ASP A 32 -32.21 7.61 -26.29
CA ASP A 32 -30.81 7.81 -25.98
C ASP A 32 -30.05 6.49 -26.06
N ILE A 33 -30.66 5.32 -25.80
CA ILE A 33 -29.98 4.01 -25.86
C ILE A 33 -29.32 3.76 -27.22
N SER A 34 -28.23 3.00 -27.27
CA SER A 34 -27.55 2.64 -28.53
C SER A 34 -27.95 1.26 -29.06
N SER A 35 -27.60 0.99 -30.32
CA SER A 35 -27.87 -0.31 -30.97
C SER A 35 -26.92 -1.43 -30.54
N GLY A 36 -25.86 -1.12 -29.78
CA GLY A 36 -24.82 -2.08 -29.39
C GLY A 36 -23.90 -2.54 -30.54
N LEU A 37 -24.14 -2.12 -31.78
CA LEU A 37 -23.33 -2.53 -32.94
C LEU A 37 -22.14 -1.57 -33.11
N PRO A 38 -20.88 -2.02 -32.96
CA PRO A 38 -19.72 -1.15 -33.10
C PRO A 38 -19.49 -0.72 -34.56
N ILE A 39 -18.98 0.49 -34.77
CA ILE A 39 -18.63 0.99 -36.11
C ILE A 39 -17.41 0.23 -36.65
N ALA A 40 -17.57 -0.53 -37.73
CA ALA A 40 -16.53 -1.41 -38.28
C ALA A 40 -15.24 -0.69 -38.71
N GLY A 41 -15.33 0.56 -39.19
CA GLY A 41 -14.17 1.36 -39.60
C GLY A 41 -13.37 1.99 -38.46
N ILE A 42 -13.86 1.89 -37.22
CA ILE A 42 -13.22 2.44 -36.02
C ILE A 42 -12.84 1.32 -35.07
N ASN A 43 -13.76 0.39 -34.84
CA ASN A 43 -13.53 -0.72 -33.94
C ASN A 43 -12.59 -1.74 -34.59
N ARG A 44 -11.41 -1.95 -33.97
CA ARG A 44 -10.40 -2.91 -34.43
C ARG A 44 -9.93 -2.67 -35.87
N PHE A 45 -9.93 -1.40 -36.30
CA PHE A 45 -9.44 -1.01 -37.61
C PHE A 45 -8.36 0.08 -37.46
N PRO A 46 -7.14 -0.10 -38.00
CA PRO A 46 -6.64 -1.30 -38.69
C PRO A 46 -6.56 -2.54 -37.76
N PRO A 47 -6.57 -3.76 -38.32
CA PRO A 47 -6.44 -4.96 -37.52
C PRO A 47 -5.10 -4.96 -36.77
N PRO A 48 -5.00 -5.62 -35.59
CA PRO A 48 -3.79 -5.57 -34.77
C PRO A 48 -2.49 -5.96 -35.51
N GLY A 49 -2.56 -6.88 -36.48
CA GLY A 49 -1.41 -7.32 -37.29
C GLY A 49 -1.01 -6.36 -38.42
N SER A 50 -1.77 -5.29 -38.67
CA SER A 50 -1.51 -4.31 -39.74
C SER A 50 -1.43 -2.89 -39.18
N ARG A 51 -1.08 -2.75 -37.89
CA ARG A 51 -0.84 -1.44 -37.26
C ARG A 51 0.43 -0.82 -37.88
N PRO A 52 0.39 0.44 -38.33
CA PRO A 52 1.57 1.13 -38.88
C PRO A 52 2.57 1.54 -37.79
N GLU A 53 2.11 1.60 -36.53
CA GLU A 53 2.91 1.94 -35.35
C GLU A 53 4.05 0.93 -35.18
N ARG A 54 5.29 1.42 -35.18
CA ARG A 54 6.45 0.59 -34.84
C ARG A 54 6.57 0.52 -33.32
N TYR A 55 6.56 -0.69 -32.78
CA TYR A 55 6.80 -0.88 -31.36
C TYR A 55 8.25 -0.51 -31.03
N CYS A 56 8.39 0.42 -30.08
CA CYS A 56 9.65 0.70 -29.39
C CYS A 56 9.44 0.35 -27.92
N THR A 57 10.41 -0.34 -27.31
CA THR A 57 10.38 -0.59 -25.88
C THR A 57 10.49 0.74 -25.12
N PRO A 58 9.61 1.00 -24.14
CA PRO A 58 9.69 2.24 -23.38
C PRO A 58 11.00 2.29 -22.60
N ALA A 59 11.75 3.38 -22.77
CA ALA A 59 12.99 3.57 -22.04
C ALA A 59 12.68 3.81 -20.56
N THR A 60 13.34 3.05 -19.69
CA THR A 60 13.33 3.27 -18.23
C THR A 60 14.72 3.70 -17.78
N LYS A 61 14.89 4.09 -16.51
CA LYS A 61 16.24 4.33 -15.96
C LYS A 61 17.16 3.11 -16.10
N ALA A 62 16.60 1.90 -16.20
CA ALA A 62 17.35 0.67 -16.42
C ALA A 62 17.85 0.49 -17.87
N SER A 63 17.48 1.36 -18.81
CA SER A 63 17.87 1.28 -20.22
C SER A 63 19.15 2.08 -20.55
N ASP A 64 19.73 2.81 -19.60
CA ASP A 64 20.98 3.56 -19.81
C ASP A 64 22.16 2.60 -20.10
N PRO A 65 22.90 2.78 -21.21
CA PRO A 65 24.05 1.94 -21.55
C PRO A 65 25.34 2.29 -20.78
N ALA A 66 25.48 3.50 -20.21
CA ALA A 66 26.76 3.98 -19.68
C ALA A 66 26.89 3.84 -18.16
N GLN A 67 25.96 4.41 -17.38
CA GLN A 67 26.10 4.55 -15.91
C GLN A 67 25.18 3.60 -15.15
N ASN A 68 24.99 2.41 -15.69
CA ASN A 68 24.00 1.47 -15.23
C ASN A 68 24.63 0.08 -15.04
N PRO A 69 25.38 -0.14 -13.95
CA PRO A 69 25.86 -1.47 -13.56
C PRO A 69 24.77 -2.32 -12.88
N TYR A 70 24.64 -3.61 -13.25
CA TYR A 70 23.54 -4.48 -12.80
C TYR A 70 23.48 -4.67 -11.28
N TRP A 71 24.62 -4.76 -10.59
CA TRP A 71 24.65 -4.99 -9.14
C TRP A 71 24.00 -3.86 -8.32
N LYS A 72 23.96 -2.61 -8.82
CA LYS A 72 23.27 -1.49 -8.14
C LYS A 72 21.75 -1.58 -8.24
N ARG A 73 21.23 -2.30 -9.24
CA ARG A 73 19.78 -2.50 -9.45
C ARG A 73 19.31 -3.91 -9.09
N ASP A 74 20.21 -4.75 -8.57
CA ASP A 74 19.90 -6.15 -8.26
C ASP A 74 19.12 -6.26 -6.94
N VAL A 75 17.82 -5.92 -7.01
CA VAL A 75 16.88 -6.02 -5.87
C VAL A 75 16.68 -7.49 -5.45
N ARG A 76 16.89 -8.45 -6.36
CA ARG A 76 16.75 -9.88 -6.05
C ARG A 76 17.79 -10.35 -5.04
N ARG A 77 19.02 -9.83 -5.09
CA ARG A 77 20.09 -10.16 -4.13
C ARG A 77 20.06 -9.28 -2.88
N ALA A 78 19.56 -8.06 -3.00
CA ALA A 78 19.38 -7.12 -1.89
C ALA A 78 18.03 -7.32 -1.18
N TYR A 79 17.63 -8.58 -0.94
CA TYR A 79 16.39 -8.88 -0.23
C TYR A 79 16.58 -8.67 1.29
N PRO A 80 15.55 -8.18 2.02
CA PRO A 80 15.62 -8.09 3.47
C PRO A 80 15.67 -9.50 4.07
N GLN A 81 16.63 -9.75 4.96
CA GLN A 81 16.73 -11.02 5.67
C GLN A 81 15.66 -11.12 6.75
N LEU A 82 15.14 -12.34 6.96
CA LEU A 82 14.18 -12.62 8.02
C LEU A 82 14.94 -12.72 9.35
N SER A 83 14.64 -11.83 10.29
CA SER A 83 15.12 -11.92 11.66
C SER A 83 14.21 -12.83 12.49
N VAL A 84 14.79 -13.87 13.09
CA VAL A 84 14.12 -14.73 14.06
C VAL A 84 14.70 -14.40 15.43
N VAL A 85 13.83 -14.19 16.42
CA VAL A 85 14.24 -13.96 17.81
C VAL A 85 13.69 -15.09 18.65
N THR A 86 14.58 -15.89 19.21
CA THR A 86 14.24 -16.97 20.14
C THR A 86 14.05 -16.44 21.56
N GLN A 87 13.43 -17.23 22.44
CA GLN A 87 13.22 -16.81 23.84
C GLN A 87 14.53 -16.56 24.57
N ALA A 88 15.58 -17.33 24.28
CA ALA A 88 16.91 -17.17 24.90
C ALA A 88 17.62 -15.90 24.41
N GLU A 89 17.55 -15.60 23.11
CA GLU A 89 18.08 -14.33 22.56
C GLU A 89 17.29 -13.13 23.09
N LEU A 90 15.97 -13.26 23.25
CA LEU A 90 15.16 -12.19 23.82
C LEU A 90 15.53 -11.94 25.28
N SER A 91 15.72 -12.98 26.09
CA SER A 91 16.06 -12.83 27.50
C SER A 91 17.45 -12.22 27.70
N SER A 92 18.43 -12.56 26.86
CA SER A 92 19.76 -11.92 26.89
C SER A 92 19.67 -10.45 26.49
N LEU A 93 18.98 -10.13 25.39
CA LEU A 93 18.80 -8.75 24.91
C LEU A 93 18.09 -7.87 25.94
N LEU A 94 17.10 -8.40 26.66
CA LEU A 94 16.41 -7.67 27.71
C LEU A 94 17.34 -7.29 28.88
N VAL A 95 18.21 -8.22 29.30
CA VAL A 95 19.17 -7.98 30.39
C VAL A 95 20.28 -7.03 29.95
N GLU A 96 20.84 -7.23 28.75
CA GLU A 96 21.85 -6.34 28.17
C GLU A 96 21.33 -4.91 27.98
N HIS A 97 20.09 -4.75 27.52
CA HIS A 97 19.49 -3.42 27.37
C HIS A 97 19.27 -2.75 28.74
N ALA A 98 18.86 -3.50 29.77
CA ALA A 98 18.71 -2.97 31.11
C ALA A 98 20.06 -2.54 31.70
N GLU A 99 21.13 -3.32 31.50
CA GLU A 99 22.50 -3.00 31.91
C GLU A 99 23.04 -1.78 31.11
N ALA A 100 22.87 -1.75 29.79
CA ALA A 100 23.37 -0.67 28.94
C ALA A 100 22.77 0.69 29.30
N GLU A 101 21.47 0.78 29.58
CA GLU A 101 20.83 2.04 29.99
C GLU A 101 21.39 2.57 31.33
N THR A 102 21.87 1.68 32.22
CA THR A 102 22.52 2.10 33.47
C THR A 102 23.94 2.62 33.29
N LEU A 103 24.64 2.22 32.21
CA LEU A 103 25.99 2.69 31.90
C LEU A 103 26.02 4.06 31.22
N PHE A 104 24.92 4.49 30.59
CA PHE A 104 24.80 5.80 29.92
C PHE A 104 24.15 6.89 30.79
N ALA A 105 23.85 6.63 32.07
CA ALA A 105 23.50 7.69 33.00
C ALA A 105 24.75 8.57 33.21
N PRO A 106 24.71 9.89 32.95
CA PRO A 106 25.90 10.72 33.02
C PRO A 106 26.25 10.91 34.50
N VAL A 107 27.20 10.12 34.99
CA VAL A 107 27.93 10.46 36.21
C VAL A 107 29.03 11.41 35.78
N GLU A 108 28.88 12.69 36.12
CA GLU A 108 29.92 13.70 35.90
C GLU A 108 31.22 13.25 36.56
N GLY A 109 32.24 13.01 35.72
CA GLY A 109 33.62 12.81 36.14
C GLY A 109 34.08 11.36 36.17
N LEU A 110 34.42 10.81 34.99
CA LEU A 110 35.58 9.91 34.83
C LEU A 110 35.93 9.84 33.34
N GLU A 111 37.12 10.35 33.04
CA GLU A 111 37.73 10.37 31.73
C GLU A 111 38.16 8.96 31.27
N GLU A 112 38.05 8.78 29.96
CA GLU A 112 38.87 7.93 29.07
C GLU A 112 38.94 6.40 29.26
N HIS A 113 38.63 5.73 28.14
CA HIS A 113 39.01 4.36 27.75
C HIS A 113 38.30 3.21 28.50
N GLY A 114 37.11 2.85 28.01
CA GLY A 114 36.39 1.64 28.41
C GLY A 114 35.85 0.89 27.20
N GLN A 115 36.71 0.04 26.62
CA GLN A 115 36.38 -1.19 25.88
C GLN A 115 34.92 -1.37 25.45
N THR A 116 34.63 -1.14 24.17
CA THR A 116 33.53 -1.82 23.47
C THR A 116 33.90 -3.28 23.25
N ALA A 117 34.15 -4.01 24.34
CA ALA A 117 34.16 -5.46 24.31
C ALA A 117 32.68 -5.87 24.39
N VAL A 118 32.11 -6.24 23.25
CA VAL A 118 30.99 -7.19 23.23
C VAL A 118 31.56 -8.45 23.87
N SER A 119 31.45 -8.54 25.20
CA SER A 119 31.98 -9.66 25.95
C SER A 119 31.20 -10.90 25.53
N GLU A 120 31.85 -11.77 24.74
CA GLU A 120 31.38 -13.12 24.38
C GLU A 120 31.37 -14.06 25.61
N GLU A 121 31.04 -13.56 26.80
CA GLU A 121 30.64 -14.46 27.86
C GLU A 121 29.21 -14.89 27.53
N VAL A 122 29.08 -16.15 27.10
CA VAL A 122 27.81 -16.86 27.00
C VAL A 122 27.19 -16.88 28.41
N LYS A 123 26.53 -15.77 28.77
CA LYS A 123 25.74 -15.64 29.99
C LYS A 123 24.71 -16.76 29.94
N LYS A 124 24.66 -17.58 30.99
CA LYS A 124 23.77 -18.75 31.11
C LYS A 124 22.36 -18.36 30.65
N PRO A 125 21.64 -19.22 29.90
CA PRO A 125 20.30 -18.89 29.44
C PRO A 125 19.41 -18.63 30.65
N ILE A 126 19.14 -17.36 30.90
CA ILE A 126 18.17 -16.95 31.91
C ILE A 126 16.81 -17.25 31.30
N ASP A 127 15.97 -17.96 32.04
CA ASP A 127 14.59 -18.19 31.62
C ASP A 127 13.92 -16.83 31.39
N LEU A 128 13.16 -16.73 30.30
CA LEU A 128 12.52 -15.47 29.90
C LEU A 128 11.65 -14.91 31.03
N THR A 129 10.98 -15.80 31.77
CA THR A 129 10.13 -15.41 32.90
C THR A 129 10.93 -14.74 34.02
N ALA A 130 12.11 -15.28 34.34
CA ALA A 130 13.00 -14.74 35.36
C ALA A 130 13.57 -13.38 34.93
N ALA A 131 13.96 -13.24 33.66
CA ALA A 131 14.45 -11.96 33.11
C ALA A 131 13.35 -10.87 33.11
N ILE A 132 12.11 -11.22 32.78
CA ILE A 132 10.99 -10.28 32.87
C ILE A 132 10.70 -9.90 34.32
N ALA A 133 10.78 -10.85 35.26
CA ALA A 133 10.53 -10.58 36.67
C ALA A 133 11.60 -9.65 37.28
N THR A 134 12.88 -9.85 36.97
CA THR A 134 13.97 -8.99 37.44
C THR A 134 13.83 -7.57 36.89
N ILE A 135 13.54 -7.43 35.59
CA ILE A 135 13.34 -6.12 34.97
C ILE A 135 12.06 -5.47 35.48
N GLY A 136 10.96 -6.21 35.61
CA GLY A 136 9.69 -5.69 36.12
C GLY A 136 9.79 -5.20 37.57
N ALA A 137 10.60 -5.87 38.39
CA ALA A 137 10.91 -5.43 39.75
C ALA A 137 11.83 -4.20 39.78
N ALA A 138 12.82 -4.12 38.88
CA ALA A 138 13.74 -2.99 38.79
C ALA A 138 13.11 -1.75 38.12
N ARG A 139 12.19 -1.95 37.17
CA ARG A 139 11.55 -0.90 36.38
C ARG A 139 10.18 -1.34 35.87
N GLN A 140 9.19 -0.48 36.09
CA GLN A 140 7.87 -0.66 35.51
C GLN A 140 7.91 -0.42 33.99
N ALA A 141 7.71 -1.48 33.20
CA ALA A 141 7.80 -1.42 31.73
C ALA A 141 6.73 -0.50 31.10
N TYR A 142 5.53 -0.49 31.68
CA TYR A 142 4.39 0.31 31.26
C TYR A 142 3.76 1.05 32.43
N SER A 143 3.44 2.32 32.23
CA SER A 143 2.80 3.21 33.21
C SER A 143 1.66 3.99 32.54
N GLU A 144 0.89 4.76 33.30
CA GLU A 144 -0.15 5.64 32.74
C GLU A 144 0.39 6.61 31.67
N SER A 145 1.65 7.05 31.83
CA SER A 145 2.36 7.89 30.86
C SER A 145 3.11 7.09 29.77
N LYS A 146 3.30 5.77 29.96
CA LYS A 146 4.02 4.86 29.05
C LYS A 146 3.17 3.64 28.73
N LEU A 147 2.10 3.87 27.96
CA LEU A 147 1.22 2.81 27.47
C LEU A 147 1.98 1.84 26.54
N PRO A 148 1.53 0.59 26.41
CA PRO A 148 2.12 -0.36 25.48
C PRO A 148 2.03 0.16 24.03
N PRO A 149 3.03 -0.13 23.19
CA PRO A 149 3.05 0.34 21.82
C PRO A 149 1.88 -0.24 21.03
N THR A 150 1.19 0.61 20.26
CA THR A 150 0.18 0.18 19.31
C THR A 150 0.83 -0.24 17.99
N ILE A 151 0.20 -1.18 17.28
CA ILE A 151 0.67 -1.63 15.97
C ILE A 151 0.77 -0.42 15.02
N PRO A 152 1.92 -0.21 14.34
CA PRO A 152 2.05 0.87 13.37
C PRO A 152 1.19 0.56 12.13
N ILE A 153 0.13 1.33 11.92
CA ILE A 153 -0.71 1.24 10.73
C ILE A 153 -0.25 2.34 9.76
N PRO A 154 0.24 2.01 8.55
CA PRO A 154 0.74 3.01 7.60
C PRO A 154 -0.38 3.85 6.98
N TYR A 155 -1.62 3.40 7.10
CA TYR A 155 -2.80 4.07 6.54
C TYR A 155 -3.40 5.06 7.54
N LYS A 156 -3.90 6.18 7.02
CA LYS A 156 -4.73 7.09 7.82
C LYS A 156 -5.98 6.36 8.30
N ARG A 157 -6.38 6.64 9.54
CA ARG A 157 -7.66 6.17 10.09
C ARG A 157 -8.80 6.63 9.19
N TRP A 158 -9.59 5.69 8.69
CA TRP A 158 -10.75 5.97 7.84
C TRP A 158 -11.75 6.86 8.58
N ARG A 159 -12.27 7.87 7.87
CA ARG A 159 -13.30 8.79 8.35
C ARG A 159 -14.45 8.73 7.35
N PRO A 160 -15.57 8.06 7.67
CA PRO A 160 -16.68 7.92 6.73
C PRO A 160 -17.34 9.27 6.47
N GLU A 161 -17.36 9.72 5.21
CA GLU A 161 -18.20 10.81 4.75
C GLU A 161 -19.40 10.25 3.99
N ARG A 162 -20.62 10.62 4.39
CA ARG A 162 -21.83 10.16 3.68
C ARG A 162 -21.84 10.70 2.26
N ALA A 163 -21.92 9.82 1.28
CA ALA A 163 -22.08 10.13 -0.13
C ALA A 163 -23.57 10.13 -0.52
N ALA A 164 -23.87 10.57 -1.74
CA ALA A 164 -25.20 10.40 -2.30
C ALA A 164 -25.55 8.91 -2.37
N ASP A 165 -26.79 8.59 -2.04
CA ASP A 165 -27.29 7.23 -2.10
C ASP A 165 -27.21 6.71 -3.56
N ALA A 166 -27.10 5.39 -3.72
CA ALA A 166 -27.04 4.79 -5.06
C ALA A 166 -28.30 5.14 -5.86
N PRO A 167 -28.27 5.16 -7.19
CA PRO A 167 -29.47 5.41 -7.99
C PRO A 167 -30.55 4.38 -7.64
N HIS A 168 -31.64 4.87 -7.04
CA HIS A 168 -32.81 4.08 -6.66
C HIS A 168 -34.07 4.91 -6.93
N ASP A 169 -35.20 4.22 -7.00
CA ASP A 169 -36.51 4.88 -7.05
C ASP A 169 -36.72 5.63 -5.72
N PRO A 170 -37.04 6.93 -5.71
CA PRO A 170 -37.24 7.72 -4.48
C PRO A 170 -38.20 7.10 -3.46
N ASP A 171 -39.18 6.32 -3.92
CA ASP A 171 -40.20 5.71 -3.07
C ASP A 171 -39.86 4.26 -2.69
N SER A 172 -38.74 3.72 -3.18
CA SER A 172 -38.30 2.37 -2.86
C SER A 172 -37.51 2.34 -1.54
N TYR A 173 -37.80 1.34 -0.70
CA TYR A 173 -36.99 1.10 0.50
C TYR A 173 -35.60 0.59 0.09
N PHE A 174 -34.57 1.41 0.28
CA PHE A 174 -33.19 1.11 -0.11
C PHE A 174 -32.22 1.24 1.08
N PRO A 175 -31.92 0.14 1.80
CA PRO A 175 -31.15 0.18 3.05
C PRO A 175 -29.62 0.34 2.87
N MET A 176 -29.12 0.59 1.66
CA MET A 176 -27.69 0.73 1.41
C MET A 176 -27.26 2.20 1.50
N LEU A 177 -26.30 2.47 2.40
CA LEU A 177 -25.69 3.79 2.58
C LEU A 177 -24.31 3.82 1.95
N MET A 178 -24.06 4.84 1.12
CA MET A 178 -22.76 5.03 0.49
C MET A 178 -21.89 5.95 1.35
N PHE A 179 -20.65 5.53 1.60
CA PHE A 179 -19.64 6.31 2.30
C PHE A 179 -18.38 6.43 1.45
N LYS A 180 -17.71 7.57 1.52
CA LYS A 180 -16.41 7.83 0.90
C LYS A 180 -15.37 8.20 1.96
#